data_AF-A0A966WRR0-F1
#
_entry.id   AF-A0A966WRR0-F1
#
_cell.length_a   1.000
_cell.length_b   1.000
_cell.length_c   1.000
_cell.angle_alpha   90.00
_cell.angle_beta   90.00
_cell.angle_gamma   90.00
#
_symmetry.space_group_name_H-M   'P 1'
#
loop_
_entity.id
_entity.type
_entity.pdbx_description
1 polymer ?
#
loop_
_entity_poly.entity_id
_entity_poly.type
_entity_poly.pdbx_seq_one_letter_code
_entity_poly.pdbx_strand_id
1 'polypeptide(L)'
;MSPDFDLRLDSMRRAMTNVVLPAIDPADSLAIEQASLVVAHLSMMLQQWDRIGDYARLCVAELGAVVARLDPRGGPLTLAAANDLCATMAAPAASPNKAFRNAMAALEELVRAAEVDGDRAFRTDLRREVLLHAN
;
A
#
# COMPACT_ATOMS: atom_id res chain seq x y z
N MET A 1 -26.58 0.30 -1.83
CA MET A 1 -25.90 -0.91 -2.37
C MET A 1 -24.98 -0.47 -3.49
N SER A 2 -23.70 -0.26 -3.19
CA SER A 2 -22.71 -0.07 -4.24
C SER A 2 -22.34 -1.46 -4.77
N PRO A 3 -22.45 -1.72 -6.09
CA PRO A 3 -22.05 -3.01 -6.64
C PRO A 3 -20.59 -3.29 -6.32
N ASP A 4 -20.29 -4.57 -6.08
CA ASP A 4 -18.95 -5.02 -5.74
C ASP A 4 -17.95 -4.57 -6.82
N PHE A 5 -16.72 -4.26 -6.41
CA PHE A 5 -15.73 -3.65 -7.29
C PHE A 5 -15.37 -4.59 -8.45
N ASP A 6 -15.31 -5.90 -8.18
CA ASP A 6 -15.10 -6.93 -9.20
C ASP A 6 -16.20 -6.93 -10.26
N LEU A 7 -17.45 -6.83 -9.83
CA LEU A 7 -18.58 -6.76 -10.74
C LEU A 7 -18.53 -5.49 -11.60
N ARG A 8 -18.09 -4.37 -11.03
CA ARG A 8 -17.91 -3.11 -11.78
C ARG A 8 -16.79 -3.24 -12.81
N LEU A 9 -15.63 -3.79 -12.44
CA LEU A 9 -14.52 -3.99 -13.36
C LEU A 9 -14.85 -4.99 -14.48
N ASP A 10 -15.51 -6.11 -14.15
CA ASP A 10 -15.93 -7.09 -15.17
C ASP A 10 -16.99 -6.49 -16.11
N SER A 11 -17.92 -5.69 -15.57
CA SER A 11 -18.88 -4.94 -16.39
C SER A 11 -18.19 -3.98 -17.36
N MET A 12 -17.21 -3.19 -16.88
CA MET A 12 -16.41 -2.28 -17.72
C MET A 12 -15.64 -3.06 -18.80
N ARG A 13 -15.01 -4.18 -18.44
CA ARG A 13 -14.29 -5.04 -19.38
C ARG A 13 -15.22 -5.58 -20.47
N ARG A 14 -16.40 -6.09 -20.10
CA ARG A 14 -17.40 -6.57 -21.07
C ARG A 14 -17.91 -5.46 -21.98
N ALA A 15 -18.15 -4.26 -21.44
CA ALA A 15 -18.56 -3.12 -22.26
C ALA A 15 -17.47 -2.76 -23.28
N MET A 16 -16.21 -2.74 -22.86
CA MET A 16 -15.08 -2.49 -23.76
C MET A 16 -14.96 -3.56 -24.85
N THR A 17 -15.02 -4.84 -24.48
CA THR A 17 -14.84 -5.96 -25.43
C THR A 17 -16.02 -6.16 -26.37
N ASN A 18 -17.25 -6.02 -25.86
CA ASN A 18 -18.46 -6.42 -26.60
C ASN A 18 -19.16 -5.25 -27.29
N VAL A 19 -18.88 -4.00 -26.88
CA VAL A 19 -19.59 -2.81 -27.40
C VAL A 19 -18.60 -1.82 -27.98
N VAL A 20 -17.60 -1.38 -27.20
CA VAL A 20 -16.72 -0.30 -27.64
C VAL A 20 -15.76 -0.76 -28.73
N LEU A 21 -14.97 -1.80 -28.47
CA LEU A 21 -13.96 -2.29 -29.42
C LEU A 21 -14.58 -2.67 -30.78
N PRO A 22 -15.74 -3.38 -30.86
CA PRO A 22 -16.37 -3.69 -32.14
C PRO A 22 -16.97 -2.48 -32.88
N ALA A 23 -17.21 -1.37 -32.17
CA ALA A 23 -17.77 -0.15 -32.75
C ALA A 23 -16.70 0.83 -33.28
N ILE A 24 -15.41 0.56 -33.04
CA ILE A 24 -14.30 1.36 -33.56
C ILE A 24 -14.16 1.09 -35.06
N ASP A 25 -13.90 2.14 -35.84
CA ASP A 25 -13.60 2.02 -37.27
C ASP A 25 -12.40 1.06 -37.47
N PRO A 26 -12.54 -0.03 -38.25
CA PRO A 26 -11.45 -0.97 -38.49
C PRO A 26 -10.22 -0.34 -39.15
N ALA A 27 -10.35 0.82 -39.78
CA ALA A 27 -9.23 1.56 -40.36
C ALA A 27 -8.43 2.38 -39.33
N ASP A 28 -8.98 2.64 -38.14
CA ASP A 28 -8.31 3.38 -37.07
C ASP A 28 -7.53 2.42 -36.16
N SER A 29 -6.35 2.02 -36.63
CA SER A 29 -5.48 1.08 -35.92
C SER A 29 -5.05 1.58 -34.54
N LEU A 30 -4.88 2.90 -34.37
CA LEU A 30 -4.50 3.50 -33.10
C LEU A 30 -5.63 3.37 -32.08
N ALA A 31 -6.88 3.68 -32.46
CA ALA A 31 -8.01 3.55 -31.56
C ALA A 31 -8.22 2.08 -31.11
N ILE A 32 -8.06 1.12 -32.03
CA ILE A 32 -8.14 -0.32 -31.72
C ILE A 32 -7.07 -0.73 -30.72
N GLU A 33 -5.83 -0.27 -30.91
CA GLU A 33 -4.72 -0.58 -30.01
C GLU A 33 -4.97 -0.02 -28.60
N GLN A 34 -5.37 1.25 -28.51
CA GLN A 34 -5.66 1.89 -27.22
C GLN A 34 -6.82 1.21 -26.49
N ALA A 35 -7.90 0.87 -27.20
CA ALA A 35 -9.02 0.14 -26.61
C ALA A 35 -8.62 -1.27 -26.13
N SER A 36 -7.75 -1.96 -26.88
CA SER A 36 -7.21 -3.26 -26.49
C SER A 36 -6.32 -3.16 -25.24
N LEU A 37 -5.50 -2.11 -25.13
CA LEU A 37 -4.72 -1.84 -23.92
C LEU A 37 -5.61 -1.61 -22.70
N VAL A 38 -6.70 -0.86 -22.84
CA VAL A 38 -7.67 -0.66 -21.74
C VAL A 38 -8.29 -2.00 -21.31
N VAL A 39 -8.67 -2.88 -22.24
CA VAL A 39 -9.16 -4.23 -21.92
C VAL A 39 -8.11 -5.05 -21.16
N ALA A 40 -6.84 -4.97 -21.57
CA ALA A 40 -5.75 -5.65 -20.89
C ALA A 40 -5.57 -5.13 -19.46
N HIS A 41 -5.59 -3.81 -19.26
CA HIS A 41 -5.50 -3.20 -17.93
C HIS A 41 -6.67 -3.57 -17.02
N LEU A 42 -7.91 -3.55 -17.51
CA LEU A 42 -9.09 -4.00 -16.76
C LEU A 42 -8.97 -5.47 -16.35
N SER A 43 -8.44 -6.32 -17.23
CA SER A 43 -8.22 -7.74 -16.93
C SER A 43 -7.13 -7.93 -15.86
N MET A 44 -6.06 -7.14 -15.91
CA MET A 44 -5.01 -7.17 -14.89
C MET A 44 -5.53 -6.68 -13.53
N MET A 45 -6.31 -5.60 -13.51
CA MET A 45 -6.92 -5.08 -12.28
C MET A 45 -7.83 -6.12 -11.62
N LEU A 46 -8.64 -6.84 -12.40
CA LEU A 46 -9.47 -7.95 -11.88
C LEU A 46 -8.65 -9.07 -11.24
N GLN A 47 -7.47 -9.39 -11.79
CA GLN A 47 -6.60 -10.44 -11.25
C GLN A 47 -5.82 -10.01 -10.00
N GLN A 48 -5.72 -8.70 -9.75
CA GLN A 48 -4.93 -8.14 -8.65
C GLN A 48 -5.81 -7.65 -7.49
N TRP A 49 -7.07 -7.30 -7.76
CA TRP A 49 -7.93 -6.60 -6.81
C TRP A 49 -8.09 -7.34 -5.48
N ASP A 50 -8.34 -8.65 -5.54
CA ASP A 50 -8.47 -9.53 -4.38
C ASP A 50 -7.18 -9.59 -3.55
N ARG A 51 -6.02 -9.62 -4.22
CA ARG A 51 -4.71 -9.74 -3.58
C ARG A 51 -4.19 -8.45 -2.96
N ILE A 52 -4.60 -7.28 -3.44
CA ILE A 52 -4.11 -5.99 -2.90
C ILE A 52 -4.46 -5.85 -1.41
N GLY A 53 -5.67 -6.26 -1.03
CA GLY A 53 -6.11 -6.22 0.36
C GLY A 53 -5.31 -7.17 1.26
N ASP A 54 -5.04 -8.39 0.77
CA ASP A 54 -4.24 -9.39 1.47
C ASP A 54 -2.79 -8.94 1.64
N TYR A 55 -2.19 -8.43 0.56
CA TYR A 55 -0.83 -7.90 0.60
C TYR A 55 -0.69 -6.78 1.64
N ALA A 56 -1.60 -5.79 1.63
CA ALA A 56 -1.54 -4.72 2.61
C ALA A 56 -1.77 -5.19 4.05
N ARG A 57 -2.61 -6.21 4.28
CA ARG A 57 -2.74 -6.85 5.61
C ARG A 57 -1.45 -7.51 6.04
N LEU A 58 -0.80 -8.26 5.14
CA LEU A 58 0.47 -8.92 5.41
C LEU A 58 1.55 -7.88 5.77
N CYS A 59 1.68 -6.82 4.98
CA CYS A 59 2.68 -5.78 5.26
C CYS A 59 2.42 -5.05 6.58
N VAL A 60 1.17 -4.81 6.95
CA VAL A 60 0.83 -4.24 8.27
C VAL A 60 1.21 -5.20 9.40
N ALA A 61 0.96 -6.50 9.23
CA ALA A 61 1.32 -7.50 10.23
C ALA A 61 2.85 -7.61 10.41
N GLU A 62 3.60 -7.63 9.31
CA GLU A 62 5.07 -7.64 9.32
C GLU A 62 5.64 -6.38 9.97
N LEU A 63 5.11 -5.21 9.61
CA LEU A 63 5.50 -3.95 10.23
C LEU A 63 5.17 -3.93 11.73
N GLY A 64 4.03 -4.49 12.14
CA GLY A 64 3.69 -4.66 13.55
C GLY A 64 4.71 -5.52 14.30
N ALA A 65 5.20 -6.59 13.69
CA ALA A 65 6.26 -7.41 14.26
C ALA A 65 7.58 -6.64 14.39
N VAL A 66 7.92 -5.77 13.43
CA VAL A 66 9.08 -4.87 13.50
C VAL A 66 8.93 -3.90 14.67
N VAL A 67 7.81 -3.18 14.73
CA VAL A 67 7.53 -2.18 15.78
C VAL A 67 7.58 -2.81 17.18
N ALA A 68 7.06 -4.02 17.34
CA ALA A 68 7.07 -4.73 18.62
C ALA A 68 8.48 -5.10 19.13
N ARG A 69 9.51 -5.10 18.28
CA ARG A 69 10.90 -5.37 18.65
C ARG A 69 11.72 -4.10 18.88
N LEU A 70 11.17 -2.93 18.56
CA LEU A 70 11.84 -1.66 18.81
C LEU A 70 11.73 -1.30 20.30
N ASP A 71 12.84 -0.85 20.86
CA ASP A 71 12.90 -0.22 22.19
C ASP A 71 13.35 1.23 22.01
N PRO A 72 12.41 2.17 21.81
CA PRO A 72 12.73 3.57 21.51
C PRO A 72 13.58 4.22 22.60
N ARG A 73 14.75 4.73 22.22
CA ARG A 73 15.65 5.48 23.13
C ARG A 73 16.20 6.72 22.44
N GLY A 74 16.20 7.83 23.16
CA GLY A 74 16.63 9.13 22.66
C GLY A 74 15.88 10.26 23.32
N GLY A 75 15.84 11.40 22.63
CA GLY A 75 15.17 12.60 23.06
C GLY A 75 13.65 12.60 22.81
N PRO A 76 13.00 13.74 23.12
CA PRO A 76 11.55 13.87 23.07
C PRO A 76 10.97 13.65 21.66
N LEU A 77 11.69 13.97 20.58
CA LEU A 77 11.17 13.77 19.22
C LEU A 77 11.08 12.29 18.88
N THR A 78 12.14 11.53 19.16
CA THR A 78 12.18 10.08 18.96
C THR A 78 11.08 9.37 19.74
N LEU A 79 10.92 9.72 21.02
CA LEU A 79 9.89 9.09 21.87
C LEU A 79 8.47 9.46 21.43
N ALA A 80 8.24 10.71 21.02
CA ALA A 80 6.95 11.13 20.48
C ALA A 80 6.61 10.38 19.18
N ALA A 81 7.53 10.33 18.22
CA ALA A 81 7.32 9.63 16.97
C ALA A 81 7.10 8.12 17.15
N ALA A 82 7.78 7.50 18.12
CA ALA A 82 7.55 6.10 18.45
C ALA A 82 6.15 5.85 19.04
N ASN A 83 5.69 6.74 19.93
CA ASN A 83 4.33 6.68 20.46
C ASN A 83 3.28 6.88 19.35
N ASP A 84 3.51 7.81 18.44
CA ASP A 84 2.63 8.06 17.29
C ASP A 84 2.56 6.86 16.34
N LEU A 85 3.70 6.18 16.11
CA LEU A 85 3.74 4.93 15.34
C LEU A 85 2.93 3.83 16.04
N CYS A 86 3.13 3.61 17.34
CA CYS A 86 2.35 2.65 18.12
C CYS A 86 0.84 2.97 18.09
N ALA A 87 0.47 4.24 18.26
CA ALA A 87 -0.91 4.69 18.20
C ALA A 87 -1.52 4.47 16.80
N THR A 88 -0.75 4.75 15.75
CA THR A 88 -1.16 4.52 14.35
C THR A 88 -1.40 3.04 14.08
N MET A 89 -0.55 2.16 14.60
CA MET A 89 -0.68 0.71 14.46
C MET A 89 -1.89 0.14 15.23
N ALA A 90 -2.26 0.74 16.36
CA ALA A 90 -3.42 0.34 17.14
C ALA A 90 -4.75 0.92 16.61
N ALA A 91 -4.70 1.98 15.80
CA ALA A 91 -5.89 2.67 15.33
C ALA A 91 -6.66 1.85 14.28
N PRO A 92 -8.00 1.81 14.36
CA PRO A 92 -8.80 1.18 13.31
C PRO A 92 -8.69 1.97 12.01
N ALA A 93 -8.30 1.29 10.93
CA ALA A 93 -8.21 1.89 9.61
C ALA A 93 -9.45 1.55 8.75
N ALA A 94 -9.86 2.51 7.91
CA ALA A 94 -10.96 2.31 6.97
C ALA A 94 -10.67 1.24 5.89
N SER A 95 -9.39 0.91 5.65
CA SER A 95 -8.97 -0.18 4.76
C SER A 95 -7.53 -0.62 5.08
N PRO A 96 -7.13 -1.87 4.73
CA PRO A 96 -5.75 -2.34 4.87
C PRO A 96 -4.71 -1.43 4.18
N ASN A 97 -5.01 -0.96 2.96
CA ASN A 97 -4.14 -0.03 2.24
C ASN A 97 -3.94 1.30 2.96
N LYS A 98 -4.96 1.79 3.67
CA LYS A 98 -4.85 3.00 4.47
C LYS A 98 -4.04 2.74 5.75
N ALA A 99 -4.26 1.59 6.40
CA ALA A 99 -3.44 1.16 7.54
C ALA A 99 -1.96 1.12 7.17
N PHE A 100 -1.62 0.43 6.08
CA PHE A 100 -0.24 0.28 5.63
C PHE A 100 0.42 1.63 5.32
N ARG A 101 -0.24 2.50 4.55
CA ARG A 101 0.30 3.82 4.22
C ARG A 101 0.52 4.70 5.45
N ASN A 102 -0.43 4.70 6.38
CA ASN A 102 -0.31 5.48 7.62
C ASN A 102 0.87 4.95 8.47
N ALA A 103 0.98 3.64 8.60
CA ALA A 103 2.04 3.00 9.36
C ALA A 103 3.43 3.26 8.76
N MET A 104 3.58 3.19 7.44
CA MET A 104 4.83 3.53 6.75
C MET A 104 5.22 5.00 6.93
N ALA A 105 4.24 5.92 6.86
CA ALA A 105 4.50 7.34 7.10
C ALA A 105 4.96 7.60 8.55
N ALA A 106 4.33 6.95 9.52
CA ALA A 106 4.73 7.06 10.92
C ALA A 106 6.11 6.42 11.20
N LEU A 107 6.44 5.30 10.53
CA LEU A 107 7.77 4.71 10.61
C LEU A 107 8.84 5.64 10.03
N GLU A 108 8.57 6.26 8.87
CA GLU A 108 9.47 7.22 8.27
C GLU A 108 9.74 8.41 9.20
N GLU A 109 8.69 8.89 9.88
CA GLU A 109 8.84 9.97 10.86
C GLU A 109 9.67 9.55 12.08
N LEU A 110 9.49 8.31 12.57
CA LEU A 110 10.37 7.75 13.61
C LEU A 110 11.83 7.70 13.16
N VAL A 111 12.10 7.27 11.93
CA VAL A 111 13.46 7.25 11.37
C VAL A 111 14.05 8.66 11.32
N ARG A 112 13.28 9.67 10.89
CA ARG A 112 13.75 11.06 10.87
C ARG A 112 14.01 11.60 12.27
N ALA A 113 13.09 11.38 13.21
CA ALA A 113 13.23 11.81 14.60
C ALA A 113 14.46 11.18 15.26
N ALA A 114 14.69 9.88 15.02
CA ALA A 114 15.86 9.16 15.52
C ALA A 114 17.18 9.74 15.00
N GLU A 115 17.23 10.30 13.80
CA GLU A 115 18.44 10.99 13.30
C GLU A 115 18.69 12.33 14.01
N VAL A 116 17.66 13.00 14.52
CA VAL A 116 17.78 14.28 15.22
C VAL A 116 18.23 14.06 16.67
N ASP A 117 17.50 13.24 17.43
CA ASP A 117 17.73 13.07 18.87
C ASP A 117 17.72 11.61 19.35
N GLY A 118 17.78 10.64 18.44
CA GLY A 118 17.86 9.22 18.78
C GLY A 118 19.24 8.81 19.29
N ASP A 119 19.24 8.01 20.35
CA ASP A 119 20.48 7.47 20.90
C ASP A 119 21.17 6.57 19.88
N ARG A 120 22.51 6.53 19.92
CA ARG A 120 23.31 5.76 18.95
C ARG A 120 22.92 4.28 18.89
N ALA A 121 22.62 3.68 20.05
CA ALA A 121 22.17 2.29 20.13
C ALA A 121 20.83 2.11 19.41
N PHE A 122 19.84 2.95 19.72
CA PHE A 122 18.54 2.89 19.08
C PHE A 122 18.60 3.11 17.57
N ARG A 123 19.37 4.08 17.08
CA ARG A 123 19.56 4.25 15.62
C ARG A 123 20.14 3.01 14.95
N THR A 124 21.05 2.31 15.62
CA THR A 124 21.66 1.09 15.10
C THR A 124 20.63 -0.04 15.06
N ASP A 125 19.86 -0.22 16.14
CA ASP A 125 18.79 -1.21 16.20
C ASP A 125 17.66 -0.91 15.21
N LEU A 126 17.22 0.35 15.10
CA LEU A 126 16.21 0.79 14.14
C LEU A 126 16.63 0.49 12.70
N ARG A 127 17.86 0.84 12.30
CA ARG A 127 18.37 0.51 10.96
C ARG A 127 18.44 -1.00 10.74
N ARG A 128 18.87 -1.77 11.75
CA ARG A 128 18.92 -3.23 11.67
C ARG A 128 17.53 -3.80 11.44
N GLU A 129 16.56 -3.46 12.27
CA GLU A 129 15.21 -4.00 12.20
C GLU A 129 14.48 -3.58 10.92
N VAL A 130 14.65 -2.32 10.47
CA VAL A 130 13.99 -1.83 9.25
C VAL A 130 14.62 -2.41 7.97
N LEU A 131 15.95 -2.59 7.92
CA LEU A 131 16.63 -3.08 6.72
C LEU A 131 16.66 -4.61 6.62
N LEU A 132 16.73 -5.34 7.73
CA LEU A 132 16.79 -6.82 7.70
C LEU A 132 15.42 -7.46 7.45
N HIS A 133 14.32 -6.79 7.78
CA HIS A 133 12.97 -7.28 7.50
C HIS A 133 12.46 -6.99 6.08
N ALA A 134 13.30 -6.43 5.21
CA ALA A 134 12.99 -6.19 3.79
C ALA A 134 13.44 -7.34 2.84
N ASN A 135 13.88 -8.49 3.38
CA ASN A 135 14.28 -9.70 2.64
C ASN A 135 13.41 -10.90 3.02
#